data_AF-A0A9W6FCS2-F1
#
_entry.id   AF-A0A9W6FCS2-F1
#
_cell.length_a   1.000
_cell.length_b   1.000
_cell.length_c   1.000
_cell.angle_alpha   90.00
_cell.angle_beta   90.00
_cell.angle_gamma   90.00
#
_symmetry.space_group_name_H-M   'P 1'
#
loop_
_entity.id
_entity.type
_entity.pdbx_description
1 polymer ?
#
loop_
_entity_poly.entity_id
_entity_poly.type
_entity_poly.pdbx_seq_one_letter_code
_entity_poly.pdbx_strand_id
1 'polypeptide(L)'
;MIIDRNETPQELAFTLTLPQLRQAHEIYKKHCFFQDFIECCEERRTEETGLCNLPYQTLEHETDILCKAYELYEKQADINVSYRVTMENVIDQIEKQILNGILRPHPEQAPRVVLVMEDGIVTASYTNAPFIQAEVIKLDKEYDSAEEREAVYGALEHNPELTECECHITWPGREKEAA
;
A
#
# COMPACT_ATOMS: atom_id res chain seq x y z
N MET A 1 -1.97 15.35 -53.74
CA MET A 1 -3.13 14.81 -53.00
C MET A 1 -3.07 15.43 -51.61
N ILE A 2 -3.96 16.38 -51.33
CA ILE A 2 -4.01 17.13 -50.08
C ILE A 2 -4.59 16.18 -49.03
N ILE A 3 -3.86 15.93 -47.95
CA ILE A 3 -4.38 15.20 -46.80
C ILE A 3 -5.15 16.23 -45.98
N ASP A 4 -6.46 16.21 -46.13
CA ASP A 4 -7.38 17.08 -45.40
C ASP A 4 -7.36 16.67 -43.92
N ARG A 5 -6.85 17.56 -43.07
CA ARG A 5 -6.85 17.43 -41.61
C ARG A 5 -8.20 17.94 -41.11
N ASN A 6 -9.18 17.05 -40.97
CA ASN A 6 -10.43 17.37 -40.30
C ASN A 6 -11.05 16.13 -39.64
N GLU A 7 -10.29 15.49 -38.75
CA GLU A 7 -10.88 14.60 -37.74
C GLU A 7 -11.05 15.40 -36.46
N THR A 8 -12.27 15.89 -36.25
CA THR A 8 -12.76 16.25 -34.92
C THR A 8 -12.54 15.04 -34.01
N PRO A 9 -12.06 15.22 -32.76
CA PRO A 9 -11.98 14.10 -31.83
C PRO A 9 -13.37 13.49 -31.73
N GLN A 10 -13.53 12.24 -32.13
CA GLN A 10 -14.74 11.48 -31.85
C GLN A 10 -14.99 11.63 -30.36
N GLU A 11 -16.07 12.32 -29.98
CA GLU A 11 -16.56 12.29 -28.62
C GLU A 11 -16.79 10.81 -28.29
N LEU A 12 -15.88 10.24 -27.51
CA LEU A 12 -16.01 8.90 -26.96
C LEU A 12 -17.17 8.93 -25.96
N ALA A 13 -18.39 8.86 -26.48
CA ALA A 13 -19.60 8.77 -25.70
C ALA A 13 -19.72 7.34 -25.18
N PHE A 14 -19.23 7.10 -23.97
CA PHE A 14 -19.45 5.84 -23.27
C PHE A 14 -20.91 5.80 -22.80
N THR A 15 -21.75 5.03 -23.49
CA THR A 15 -23.13 4.83 -23.06
C THR A 15 -23.16 3.82 -21.92
N LEU A 16 -23.14 4.30 -20.68
CA LEU A 16 -23.35 3.44 -19.51
C LEU A 16 -24.82 3.04 -19.44
N THR A 17 -25.08 1.75 -19.31
CA THR A 17 -26.41 1.23 -19.00
C THR A 17 -26.82 1.62 -17.57
N LEU A 18 -28.13 1.70 -17.29
CA LEU A 18 -28.64 2.04 -15.95
C LEU A 18 -28.03 1.16 -14.83
N PRO A 19 -27.84 -0.17 -15.00
CA PRO A 19 -27.14 -0.99 -14.01
C PRO A 19 -25.68 -0.56 -13.79
N GLN A 20 -24.94 -0.23 -14.86
CA GLN A 20 -23.56 0.25 -14.77
C GLN A 20 -23.48 1.60 -14.06
N LEU A 21 -24.43 2.50 -14.33
CA LEU A 21 -24.51 3.79 -13.66
C LEU A 21 -24.76 3.63 -12.16
N ARG A 22 -25.69 2.75 -11.77
CA ARG A 22 -25.96 2.46 -10.36
C ARG A 22 -24.73 1.85 -9.67
N GLN A 23 -24.04 0.93 -10.33
CA GLN A 23 -22.82 0.34 -9.79
C GLN A 23 -21.72 1.39 -9.60
N ALA A 24 -21.52 2.27 -10.59
CA ALA A 24 -20.57 3.38 -10.49
C ALA A 24 -20.94 4.33 -9.35
N HIS A 25 -22.22 4.61 -9.16
CA HIS A 25 -22.71 5.43 -8.05
C HIS A 25 -22.40 4.82 -6.69
N GLU A 26 -22.64 3.52 -6.50
CA GLU A 26 -22.31 2.85 -5.23
C GLU A 26 -20.80 2.83 -4.95
N ILE A 27 -19.98 2.64 -5.99
CA ILE A 27 -18.52 2.71 -5.86
C ILE A 27 -18.10 4.13 -5.43
N TYR A 28 -18.63 5.15 -6.10
CA TYR A 28 -18.31 6.54 -5.80
C TYR A 28 -18.77 6.94 -4.38
N LYS A 29 -19.99 6.54 -3.99
CA LYS A 29 -20.53 6.78 -2.64
C LYS A 29 -19.64 6.16 -1.56
N LYS A 30 -19.17 4.93 -1.76
CA LYS A 30 -18.22 4.28 -0.84
C LYS A 30 -16.89 5.02 -0.77
N HIS A 31 -16.35 5.44 -1.90
CA HIS A 31 -15.12 6.20 -1.97
C HIS A 31 -15.21 7.52 -1.20
N CYS A 32 -16.30 8.29 -1.38
CA CYS A 32 -16.52 9.52 -0.62
C CYS A 32 -16.58 9.24 0.89
N PHE A 33 -17.32 8.21 1.31
CA PHE A 33 -17.37 7.84 2.72
C PHE A 33 -15.98 7.47 3.27
N PHE A 34 -15.16 6.72 2.53
CA PHE A 34 -13.81 6.36 2.99
C PHE A 34 -12.94 7.59 3.20
N GLN A 35 -12.99 8.56 2.29
CA GLN A 35 -12.24 9.81 2.44
C GLN A 35 -12.70 10.59 3.68
N ASP A 36 -14.01 10.79 3.84
CA ASP A 36 -14.57 11.48 5.01
C ASP A 36 -14.21 10.75 6.32
N PHE A 37 -14.28 9.43 6.32
CA PHE A 37 -13.94 8.61 7.48
C PHE A 37 -12.47 8.80 7.90
N ILE A 38 -11.55 8.76 6.93
CA ILE A 38 -10.11 8.95 7.18
C ILE A 38 -9.85 10.36 7.71
N GLU A 39 -10.45 11.38 7.11
CA GLU A 39 -10.31 12.78 7.55
C GLU A 39 -10.80 12.95 8.99
N CYS A 40 -12.00 12.45 9.32
CA CYS A 40 -12.52 12.47 10.69
C CYS A 40 -11.64 11.70 11.68
N CYS A 41 -11.02 10.60 11.26
CA CYS A 41 -10.08 9.86 12.11
C CYS A 41 -8.82 10.70 12.42
N GLU A 42 -8.26 11.41 11.44
CA GLU A 42 -7.10 12.30 11.64
C GLU A 42 -7.43 13.53 12.48
N GLU A 43 -8.62 14.13 12.29
CA GLU A 43 -9.13 15.20 13.16
C GLU A 43 -9.19 14.71 14.62
N ARG A 44 -9.82 13.56 14.86
CA ARG A 44 -9.94 13.00 16.21
C ARG A 44 -8.61 12.64 16.84
N ARG A 45 -7.65 12.15 16.05
CA ARG A 45 -6.28 11.91 16.51
C ARG A 45 -5.60 13.20 16.94
N THR A 46 -5.78 14.27 16.17
CA THR A 46 -5.22 15.59 16.46
C THR A 46 -5.86 16.21 17.71
N GLU A 47 -7.16 15.98 17.91
CA GLU A 47 -7.93 16.41 19.08
C GLU A 47 -7.83 15.44 20.28
N GLU A 48 -7.04 14.38 20.17
CA GLU A 48 -6.87 13.32 21.18
C GLU A 48 -8.20 12.76 21.72
N THR A 49 -9.18 12.59 20.82
CA THR A 49 -10.54 12.17 21.16
C THR A 49 -10.81 10.72 20.75
N GLY A 50 -11.16 9.88 21.73
CA GLY A 50 -11.41 8.45 21.52
C GLY A 50 -10.25 7.56 21.97
N LEU A 51 -10.15 6.35 21.42
CA LEU A 51 -9.06 5.42 21.73
C LEU A 51 -7.83 5.66 20.86
N CYS A 52 -7.98 6.33 19.72
CA CYS A 52 -6.90 6.69 18.80
C CYS A 52 -5.98 5.52 18.42
N ASN A 53 -6.54 4.33 18.24
CA ASN A 53 -5.82 3.07 18.02
C ASN A 53 -5.91 2.55 16.57
N LEU A 54 -6.29 3.43 15.64
CA LEU A 54 -6.35 3.13 14.21
C LEU A 54 -4.94 3.16 13.58
N PRO A 55 -4.70 2.39 12.51
CA PRO A 55 -3.45 2.43 11.76
C PRO A 55 -3.40 3.65 10.83
N TYR A 56 -3.31 4.85 11.39
CA TYR A 56 -3.44 6.13 10.67
C TYR A 56 -2.59 6.25 9.39
N GLN A 57 -1.34 5.76 9.45
CA GLN A 57 -0.40 5.84 8.32
C GLN A 57 -0.78 4.95 7.14
N THR A 58 -1.49 3.84 7.41
CA THR A 58 -1.87 2.85 6.39
C THR A 58 -3.39 2.74 6.23
N LEU A 59 -4.18 3.58 6.92
CA LEU A 59 -5.64 3.47 7.00
C LEU A 59 -6.30 3.54 5.62
N GLU A 60 -5.74 4.32 4.71
CA GLU A 60 -6.20 4.40 3.31
C GLU A 60 -6.10 3.07 2.54
N HIS A 61 -5.23 2.16 2.98
CA HIS A 61 -5.01 0.86 2.39
C HIS A 61 -5.69 -0.28 3.16
N GLU A 62 -6.23 0.00 4.34
CA GLU A 62 -6.93 -0.97 5.19
C GLU A 62 -8.36 -1.20 4.71
N THR A 63 -8.50 -1.87 3.55
CA THR A 63 -9.81 -2.12 2.93
C THR A 63 -10.78 -2.82 3.84
N ASP A 64 -10.31 -3.68 4.74
CA ASP A 64 -11.16 -4.41 5.69
C ASP A 64 -11.74 -3.48 6.76
N ILE A 65 -10.93 -2.56 7.29
CA ILE A 65 -11.38 -1.55 8.27
C ILE A 65 -12.36 -0.59 7.59
N LEU A 66 -12.01 -0.08 6.41
CA LEU A 66 -12.84 0.85 5.64
C LEU A 66 -14.17 0.22 5.23
N CYS A 67 -14.16 -1.00 4.69
CA CYS A 67 -15.39 -1.72 4.36
C CYS A 67 -16.24 -1.95 5.61
N LYS A 68 -15.62 -2.30 6.75
CA LYS A 68 -16.36 -2.51 7.99
C LYS A 68 -16.99 -1.24 8.53
N ALA A 69 -16.27 -0.11 8.45
CA ALA A 69 -16.80 1.20 8.81
C ALA A 69 -18.01 1.55 7.96
N TYR A 70 -17.94 1.31 6.64
CA TYR A 70 -19.08 1.55 5.74
C TYR A 70 -20.29 0.66 6.06
N GLU A 71 -20.09 -0.63 6.34
CA GLU A 71 -21.17 -1.52 6.77
C GLU A 71 -21.85 -1.03 8.06
N LEU A 72 -21.07 -0.53 9.02
CA LEU A 72 -21.59 0.02 10.26
C LEU A 72 -22.37 1.30 10.00
N TYR A 73 -21.84 2.17 9.14
CA TYR A 73 -22.53 3.38 8.71
C TYR A 73 -23.88 3.04 8.05
N GLU A 74 -23.94 2.13 7.09
CA GLU A 74 -25.20 1.77 6.43
C GLU A 74 -26.23 1.17 7.40
N LYS A 75 -25.79 0.46 8.43
CA LYS A 75 -26.66 -0.09 9.49
C LYS A 75 -27.17 0.98 10.46
N GLN A 76 -26.39 2.05 10.67
CA GLN A 76 -26.66 3.09 11.66
C GLN A 76 -27.22 4.38 11.04
N ALA A 77 -27.18 4.51 9.71
CA ALA A 77 -27.66 5.67 8.99
C ALA A 77 -29.18 5.80 9.20
N ASP A 78 -29.54 6.60 10.19
CA ASP A 78 -30.90 7.05 10.45
C ASP A 78 -31.05 8.46 9.87
N ILE A 79 -32.14 8.70 9.15
CA ILE A 79 -32.47 10.00 8.54
C ILE A 79 -32.53 11.12 9.59
N ASN A 80 -32.80 10.79 10.85
CA ASN A 80 -32.95 11.75 11.94
C ASN A 80 -31.66 12.07 12.70
N VAL A 81 -30.55 11.41 12.37
CA VAL A 81 -29.24 11.64 13.00
C VAL A 81 -28.32 12.31 12.00
N SER A 82 -27.52 13.28 12.46
CA SER A 82 -26.58 13.96 11.56
C SER A 82 -25.48 13.02 11.11
N TYR A 83 -25.04 13.18 9.87
CA TYR A 83 -23.97 12.38 9.28
C TYR A 83 -22.72 12.33 10.15
N ARG A 84 -22.30 13.48 10.69
CA ARG A 84 -21.12 13.59 11.56
C ARG A 84 -21.27 12.78 12.85
N VAL A 85 -22.43 12.84 13.50
CA VAL A 85 -22.67 12.07 14.74
C VAL A 85 -22.65 10.57 14.44
N THR A 86 -23.23 10.15 13.31
CA THR A 86 -23.14 8.74 12.87
C THR A 86 -21.68 8.35 12.59
N MET A 87 -20.89 9.21 11.94
CA MET A 87 -19.48 8.97 11.65
C MET A 87 -18.65 8.78 12.94
N GLU A 88 -18.81 9.68 13.91
CA GLU A 88 -18.12 9.58 15.20
C GLU A 88 -18.45 8.27 15.93
N ASN A 89 -19.72 7.85 15.92
CA ASN A 89 -20.13 6.57 16.53
C ASN A 89 -19.57 5.34 15.77
N VAL A 90 -19.44 5.43 14.44
CA VAL A 90 -18.80 4.39 13.63
C VAL A 90 -17.32 4.29 14.01
N ILE A 91 -16.61 5.41 14.11
CA ILE A 91 -15.20 5.45 14.52
C ILE A 91 -15.04 4.80 15.90
N ASP A 92 -15.83 5.18 16.89
CA ASP A 92 -15.81 4.59 18.24
C ASP A 92 -16.00 3.06 18.21
N GLN A 93 -16.88 2.54 17.35
CA GLN A 93 -17.12 1.11 17.24
C GLN A 93 -16.01 0.36 16.53
N ILE A 94 -15.35 0.98 15.55
CA ILE A 94 -14.17 0.41 14.90
C ILE A 94 -13.00 0.38 15.90
N GLU A 95 -12.74 1.47 16.61
CA GLU A 95 -11.70 1.54 17.63
C GLU A 95 -11.89 0.48 18.72
N LYS A 96 -13.14 0.29 19.19
CA LYS A 96 -13.51 -0.78 20.13
C LYS A 96 -13.30 -2.17 19.55
N GLN A 97 -13.61 -2.39 18.27
CA GLN A 97 -13.38 -3.69 17.62
C GLN A 97 -11.90 -4.00 17.47
N ILE A 98 -11.06 -2.99 17.19
CA ILE A 98 -9.60 -3.12 17.16
C ILE A 98 -9.07 -3.44 18.57
N LEU A 99 -9.53 -2.71 19.59
CA LEU A 99 -9.13 -2.95 20.98
C LEU A 99 -9.49 -4.37 21.44
N ASN A 100 -10.66 -4.86 21.04
CA ASN A 100 -11.11 -6.21 21.35
C ASN A 100 -10.49 -7.30 20.46
N GLY A 101 -9.63 -6.93 19.50
CA GLY A 101 -8.96 -7.86 18.58
C GLY A 101 -9.88 -8.52 17.55
N ILE A 102 -11.11 -8.00 17.38
CA ILE A 102 -12.09 -8.45 16.38
C ILE A 102 -11.67 -7.97 14.99
N LEU A 103 -11.29 -6.69 14.89
CA LEU A 103 -10.60 -6.14 13.73
C LEU A 103 -9.11 -6.14 14.02
N ARG A 104 -8.32 -6.62 13.08
CA ARG A 104 -6.86 -6.59 13.16
C ARG A 104 -6.38 -5.73 12.01
N PRO A 105 -5.75 -4.57 12.29
CA PRO A 105 -4.99 -3.86 11.28
C PRO A 105 -4.05 -4.84 10.60
N HIS A 106 -3.93 -4.76 9.28
CA HIS A 106 -2.87 -5.49 8.63
C HIS A 106 -1.56 -4.91 9.19
N PRO A 107 -0.65 -5.76 9.71
CA PRO A 107 0.67 -5.26 10.05
C PRO A 107 1.23 -4.65 8.76
N GLU A 108 1.74 -3.43 8.89
CA GLU A 108 2.52 -2.77 7.84
C GLU A 108 3.49 -3.83 7.30
N GLN A 109 3.30 -4.24 6.03
CA GLN A 109 4.14 -5.29 5.47
C GLN A 109 5.57 -4.79 5.56
N ALA A 110 6.43 -5.57 6.20
CA ALA A 110 7.82 -5.19 6.38
C ALA A 110 8.39 -4.69 5.04
N PRO A 111 9.12 -3.57 5.04
CA PRO A 111 9.73 -3.03 3.83
C PRO A 111 10.50 -4.14 3.12
N ARG A 112 10.12 -4.42 1.87
CA ARG A 112 10.60 -5.55 1.10
C ARG A 112 11.07 -5.05 -0.25
N VAL A 113 12.33 -5.34 -0.55
CA VAL A 113 12.91 -5.17 -1.88
C VAL A 113 13.05 -6.54 -2.54
N VAL A 114 12.64 -6.63 -3.79
CA VAL A 114 12.82 -7.80 -4.66
C VAL A 114 13.70 -7.39 -5.81
N LEU A 115 14.83 -8.09 -5.97
CA LEU A 115 15.76 -7.90 -7.07
C LEU A 115 15.60 -9.09 -8.03
N VAL A 116 15.45 -8.80 -9.32
CA VAL A 116 15.49 -9.81 -10.39
C VAL A 116 16.89 -9.77 -10.97
N MET A 117 17.53 -10.94 -11.03
CA MET A 117 18.87 -11.09 -11.58
C MET A 117 18.84 -12.05 -12.77
N GLU A 118 19.38 -11.62 -13.90
CA GLU A 118 19.63 -12.44 -15.08
C GLU A 118 21.13 -12.38 -15.39
N ASP A 119 21.76 -13.54 -15.61
CA ASP A 119 23.20 -13.65 -15.93
C ASP A 119 24.14 -12.87 -14.98
N GLY A 120 23.79 -12.83 -13.69
CA GLY A 120 24.59 -12.13 -12.66
C GLY A 120 24.48 -10.60 -12.69
N ILE A 121 23.48 -10.06 -13.39
CA ILE A 121 23.18 -8.64 -13.47
C ILE A 121 21.77 -8.41 -12.93
N VAL A 122 21.59 -7.39 -12.08
CA VAL A 122 20.26 -6.99 -11.63
C VAL A 122 19.53 -6.32 -12.80
N THR A 123 18.44 -6.92 -13.27
CA THR A 123 17.66 -6.45 -14.42
C THR A 123 16.42 -5.66 -14.01
N ALA A 124 15.88 -5.91 -12.82
CA ALA A 124 14.75 -5.16 -12.28
C ALA A 124 14.77 -5.14 -10.74
N SER A 125 14.15 -4.12 -10.17
CA SER A 125 13.90 -4.00 -8.73
C SER A 125 12.43 -3.62 -8.49
N TYR A 126 11.85 -4.22 -7.44
CA TYR A 126 10.50 -3.95 -7.00
C TYR A 126 10.51 -3.73 -5.49
N THR A 127 9.73 -2.76 -5.00
CA THR A 127 9.60 -2.48 -3.57
C THR A 127 8.14 -2.24 -3.19
N ASN A 128 7.76 -2.64 -1.98
CA ASN A 128 6.47 -2.25 -1.37
C ASN A 128 6.58 -0.94 -0.56
N ALA A 129 7.79 -0.38 -0.41
CA ALA A 129 8.02 0.89 0.27
C ALA A 129 8.92 1.82 -0.58
N PRO A 130 8.38 2.93 -1.13
CA PRO A 130 9.04 3.77 -2.12
C PRO A 130 10.19 4.61 -1.56
N PHE A 131 10.29 4.74 -0.25
CA PHE A 131 11.38 5.45 0.44
C PHE A 131 12.62 4.59 0.66
N ILE A 132 12.58 3.28 0.36
CA ILE A 132 13.75 2.41 0.48
C ILE A 132 14.74 2.74 -0.65
N GLN A 133 15.99 3.03 -0.27
CA GLN A 133 17.13 3.06 -1.17
C GLN A 133 17.74 1.65 -1.26
N ALA A 134 17.87 1.12 -2.48
CA ALA A 134 18.51 -0.17 -2.73
C ALA A 134 19.85 0.06 -3.45
N GLU A 135 20.94 -0.35 -2.81
CA GLU A 135 22.29 -0.30 -3.39
C GLU A 135 22.81 -1.71 -3.63
N VAL A 136 23.38 -1.93 -4.82
CA VAL A 136 23.92 -3.24 -5.21
C VAL A 136 25.38 -3.08 -5.59
N ILE A 137 26.26 -3.70 -4.81
CA ILE A 137 27.70 -3.75 -5.09
C ILE A 137 28.01 -5.10 -5.73
N LYS A 138 28.44 -5.08 -6.99
CA LYS A 138 28.90 -6.28 -7.70
C LYS A 138 30.38 -6.47 -7.43
N LEU A 139 30.73 -7.59 -6.80
CA LEU A 139 32.11 -8.04 -6.66
C LEU A 139 32.36 -9.22 -7.61
N ASP A 140 33.41 -9.13 -8.41
CA ASP A 140 33.83 -10.12 -9.36
C ASP A 140 35.17 -10.73 -8.93
N LYS A 141 35.20 -12.04 -8.68
CA LYS A 141 36.41 -12.73 -8.22
C LYS A 141 37.53 -12.76 -9.26
N GLU A 142 37.22 -12.55 -10.53
CA GLU A 142 38.22 -12.54 -11.61
C GLU A 142 38.89 -11.17 -11.77
N TYR A 143 38.21 -10.10 -11.34
CA TYR A 143 38.66 -8.72 -11.54
C TYR A 143 39.02 -8.00 -10.24
N ASP A 144 38.44 -8.39 -9.10
CA ASP A 144 38.68 -7.77 -7.81
C ASP A 144 39.68 -8.58 -6.97
N SER A 145 40.70 -7.90 -6.46
CA SER A 145 41.67 -8.51 -5.54
C SER A 145 41.02 -8.87 -4.19
N ALA A 146 41.66 -9.76 -3.44
CA ALA A 146 41.18 -10.12 -2.11
C ALA A 146 41.15 -8.90 -1.17
N GLU A 147 42.10 -7.98 -1.32
CA GLU A 147 42.20 -6.74 -0.54
C GLU A 147 41.04 -5.77 -0.85
N GLU A 148 40.68 -5.60 -2.12
CA GLU A 148 39.55 -4.74 -2.52
C GLU A 148 38.21 -5.30 -2.03
N ARG A 149 38.04 -6.63 -2.08
CA ARG A 149 36.83 -7.29 -1.58
C ARG A 149 36.68 -7.13 -0.06
N GLU A 150 37.76 -7.33 0.68
CA GLU A 150 37.77 -7.16 2.14
C GLU A 150 37.49 -5.70 2.53
N ALA A 151 38.04 -4.74 1.78
CA ALA A 151 37.80 -3.32 2.01
C ALA A 151 36.31 -2.94 1.85
N VAL A 152 35.59 -3.56 0.91
CA VAL A 152 34.14 -3.33 0.73
C VAL A 152 33.35 -3.84 1.93
N TYR A 153 33.60 -5.07 2.39
CA TYR A 153 32.92 -5.59 3.58
C TYR A 153 33.26 -4.77 4.82
N GLY A 154 34.54 -4.42 5.02
CA GLY A 154 34.98 -3.57 6.11
C GLY A 154 34.29 -2.19 6.10
N ALA A 155 34.12 -1.57 4.94
CA ALA A 155 33.41 -0.29 4.83
C ALA A 155 31.93 -0.40 5.21
N LEU A 156 31.26 -1.50 4.85
CA LEU A 156 29.84 -1.73 5.17
C LEU A 156 29.63 -2.03 6.66
N GLU A 157 30.51 -2.82 7.29
CA GLU A 157 30.42 -3.15 8.71
C GLU A 157 30.66 -1.94 9.63
N HIS A 158 31.53 -1.01 9.21
CA HIS A 158 31.84 0.20 9.98
C HIS A 158 30.85 1.35 9.73
N ASN A 159 29.87 1.18 8.83
CA ASN A 159 28.88 2.19 8.55
C ASN A 159 27.76 2.18 9.62
N PRO A 160 27.60 3.24 10.43
CA PRO A 160 26.60 3.28 11.49
C PRO A 160 25.16 3.37 10.99
N GLU A 161 24.95 3.69 9.71
CA GLU A 161 23.63 3.79 9.08
C GLU A 161 23.16 2.44 8.51
N LEU A 162 24.04 1.44 8.47
CA LEU A 162 23.75 0.12 7.92
C LEU A 162 23.71 -0.93 9.04
N THR A 163 22.87 -1.94 8.86
CA THR A 163 22.80 -3.10 9.74
C THR A 163 22.69 -4.35 8.88
N GLU A 164 23.41 -5.40 9.26
CA GLU A 164 23.34 -6.68 8.58
C GLU A 164 21.91 -7.25 8.67
N CYS A 165 21.39 -7.75 7.55
CA CYS A 165 20.05 -8.31 7.46
C CYS A 165 20.07 -9.65 6.73
N GLU A 166 19.07 -10.48 7.02
CA GLU A 166 18.92 -11.77 6.37
C GLU A 166 18.53 -11.60 4.89
N CYS A 167 19.20 -12.33 4.00
CA CYS A 167 18.93 -12.32 2.57
C CYS A 167 18.32 -13.65 2.13
N HIS A 168 17.11 -13.61 1.58
CA HIS A 168 16.46 -14.78 0.99
C HIS A 168 16.66 -14.79 -0.52
N ILE A 169 17.33 -15.84 -1.02
CA ILE A 169 17.58 -16.01 -2.45
C ILE A 169 16.73 -17.18 -2.95
N THR A 170 16.04 -16.97 -4.08
CA THR A 170 15.18 -17.98 -4.72
C THR A 170 15.67 -18.22 -6.15
N TRP A 171 15.73 -19.50 -6.57
CA TRP A 171 16.13 -19.90 -7.93
C TRP A 171 14.98 -20.67 -8.60
N PRO A 172 14.08 -19.97 -9.30
CA PRO A 172 12.96 -20.60 -9.99
C PRO A 172 13.43 -21.70 -10.93
N GLY A 173 12.83 -22.90 -10.84
CA GLY A 173 13.11 -24.02 -11.75
C GLY A 173 14.19 -25.02 -11.28
N ARG A 174 14.97 -24.69 -10.23
CA ARG A 174 15.97 -25.62 -9.66
C ARG A 174 15.39 -26.60 -8.61
N GLU A 175 14.13 -26.42 -8.25
CA GLU A 175 13.39 -27.26 -7.30
C GLU A 175 13.28 -28.73 -7.72
N LYS A 176 13.55 -29.07 -8.99
CA LYS A 176 13.53 -30.44 -9.53
C LYS A 176 14.85 -31.21 -9.40
N GLU A 177 15.94 -30.57 -8.97
CA GLU A 177 17.26 -31.23 -8.84
C GLU A 177 17.50 -31.82 -7.44
N ALA A 178 16.57 -31.64 -6.50
CA ALA A 178 16.71 -32.08 -5.10
C ALA A 178 15.81 -33.28 -4.71
N ALA A 179 15.29 -34.04 -5.68
CA ALA A 179 14.53 -35.28 -5.46
C ALA A 179 15.26 -36.51 -6.02
#